data_AF-A0A2H0IZW9-F1
#
_entry.id   AF-A0A2H0IZW9-F1
#
_cell.length_a   1.000
_cell.length_b   1.000
_cell.length_c   1.000
_cell.angle_alpha   90.00
_cell.angle_beta   90.00
_cell.angle_gamma   90.00
#
_symmetry.space_group_name_H-M   'P 1'
#
loop_
_entity.id
_entity.type
_entity.pdbx_description
1 polymer ?
#
loop_
_entity_poly.entity_id
_entity_poly.type
_entity_poly.pdbx_seq_one_letter_code
_entity_poly.pdbx_strand_id
1 'polypeptide(L)'
;MKTESELLTTDELSARIKYDARTIREHLKDSVLLEGVHYFRPFGGRKILYRWSEIQRDMVMAIPSQTMRSSGIPMANGRVLHG
;
A
#
# COMPACT_ATOMS: atom_id res chain seq x y z
N MET A 1 -7.68 21.40 -11.72
CA MET A 1 -8.21 20.01 -11.66
C MET A 1 -8.06 19.53 -10.23
N LYS A 2 -9.12 18.97 -9.65
CA LYS A 2 -9.33 18.83 -8.20
C LYS A 2 -8.20 18.06 -7.50
N THR A 3 -7.48 18.72 -6.59
CA THR A 3 -6.70 18.05 -5.54
C THR A 3 -7.39 18.33 -4.21
N GLU A 4 -8.56 17.76 -4.04
CA GLU A 4 -9.23 17.73 -2.74
C GLU A 4 -8.37 16.84 -1.85
N SER A 5 -7.45 17.50 -1.16
CA SER A 5 -6.39 16.88 -0.38
C SER A 5 -7.03 16.41 0.90
N GLU A 6 -7.70 15.26 0.85
CA GLU A 6 -8.37 14.69 2.01
C GLU A 6 -7.30 14.26 3.02
N LEU A 7 -7.13 15.10 4.04
CA LEU A 7 -6.21 14.90 5.13
C LEU A 7 -6.90 14.09 6.20
N LEU A 8 -6.39 12.89 6.44
CA LEU A 8 -6.92 11.98 7.43
C LEU A 8 -5.97 11.87 8.60
N THR A 9 -6.55 11.76 9.79
CA THR A 9 -5.83 11.29 10.97
C THR A 9 -5.62 9.78 10.92
N THR A 10 -4.77 9.25 11.81
CA THR A 10 -4.56 7.79 11.91
C THR A 10 -5.87 7.03 12.13
N ASP A 11 -6.78 7.57 12.94
CA ASP A 11 -8.06 6.93 13.29
C ASP A 11 -9.07 6.97 12.12
N GLU A 12 -9.07 8.06 11.35
CA GLU A 12 -9.93 8.13 10.16
C GLU A 12 -9.38 7.24 9.04
N LEU A 13 -8.06 7.18 8.89
CA LEU A 13 -7.42 6.27 7.95
C LEU A 13 -7.70 4.82 8.31
N SER A 14 -7.54 4.44 9.59
CA SER A 14 -7.79 3.09 10.09
C SER A 14 -9.21 2.62 9.79
N ALA A 15 -10.22 3.47 10.01
CA ALA A 15 -11.61 3.19 9.66
C ALA A 15 -11.82 2.97 8.14
N ARG A 16 -11.08 3.70 7.30
CA ARG A 16 -11.27 3.71 5.84
C ARG A 16 -10.63 2.51 5.16
N ILE A 17 -9.38 2.19 5.51
CA ILE A 17 -8.68 1.01 4.98
C ILE A 17 -8.94 -0.27 5.80
N LYS A 18 -9.70 -0.15 6.90
CA LYS A 18 -10.06 -1.22 7.83
C LYS A 18 -8.85 -1.93 8.45
N TYR A 19 -7.77 -1.19 8.65
CA TYR A 19 -6.58 -1.66 9.37
C TYR A 19 -6.57 -1.09 10.78
N ASP A 20 -5.89 -1.75 11.71
CA ASP A 20 -5.67 -1.21 13.04
C ASP A 20 -4.70 -0.01 13.03
N ALA A 21 -4.96 0.99 13.88
CA ALA A 21 -4.12 2.19 13.96
C ALA A 21 -2.67 1.88 14.33
N ARG A 22 -2.43 0.83 15.12
CA ARG A 22 -1.09 0.33 15.44
C ARG A 22 -0.39 -0.20 14.20
N THR A 23 -1.08 -1.01 13.40
CA THR A 23 -0.53 -1.56 12.16
C THR A 23 -0.12 -0.46 11.18
N ILE A 24 -0.92 0.60 11.09
CA ILE A 24 -0.60 1.75 10.25
C ILE A 24 0.69 2.44 10.72
N ARG A 25 0.86 2.65 12.02
CA ARG A 25 2.01 3.37 12.58
C ARG A 25 3.29 2.54 12.64
N GLU A 26 3.20 1.24 12.90
CA GLU A 26 4.35 0.37 13.11
C GLU A 26 4.78 -0.37 11.84
N HIS A 27 3.85 -0.71 10.95
CA HIS A 27 4.17 -1.48 9.74
C HIS A 27 4.11 -0.62 8.48
N LEU A 28 2.97 0.02 8.21
CA LEU A 28 2.76 0.75 6.96
C LEU A 28 3.62 2.01 6.89
N LYS A 29 3.75 2.74 8.00
CA LYS A 29 4.57 3.94 8.10
C LYS A 29 6.03 3.69 7.70
N ASP A 30 6.61 2.58 8.12
CA ASP A 30 8.04 2.32 7.90
C ASP A 30 8.30 1.48 6.63
N SER A 31 7.29 0.79 6.10
CA SER A 31 7.44 -0.08 4.92
C SER A 31 7.01 0.55 3.61
N VAL A 32 5.96 1.38 3.62
CA VAL A 32 5.26 1.83 2.40
C VAL A 32 5.05 3.35 2.37
N LEU A 33 4.79 3.97 3.52
CA LEU A 33 4.46 5.40 3.58
C LEU A 33 5.73 6.25 3.63
N LEU A 34 5.79 7.29 2.79
CA LEU A 34 6.94 8.20 2.68
C LEU A 34 6.57 9.54 3.30
N GLU A 35 7.48 10.08 4.12
CA GLU A 35 7.30 11.41 4.69
C GLU A 35 7.30 12.50 3.61
N GLY A 36 6.39 13.47 3.73
CA GLY A 36 6.18 14.53 2.75
C GLY A 36 5.16 14.15 1.66
N VAL A 37 5.16 12.89 1.22
CA VAL A 37 4.22 12.36 0.20
C VAL A 37 2.95 11.81 0.87
N HIS A 38 3.08 10.70 1.61
CA HIS A 38 1.95 9.97 2.20
C HIS A 38 1.50 10.54 3.53
N TYR A 39 2.44 11.03 4.34
CA TYR A 39 2.13 11.67 5.61
C TYR A 39 3.03 12.87 5.86
N PHE A 40 2.56 13.79 6.69
CA PHE A 40 3.38 14.90 7.16
C PHE A 40 3.02 15.26 8.61
N ARG A 41 3.94 15.96 9.26
CA ARG A 41 3.77 16.47 10.62
C ARG A 41 3.54 17.98 10.56
N PRO A 42 2.30 18.46 10.72
CA PRO A 42 2.04 19.89 10.77
C PRO A 42 2.62 20.51 12.06
N PHE A 43 3.24 21.68 11.91
CA PHE A 43 3.68 22.58 13.00
C PHE A 43 4.57 21.94 14.09
N GLY A 44 5.41 20.95 13.73
CA GLY A 44 6.33 20.30 14.68
C GLY A 44 5.63 19.55 15.82
N GLY A 45 4.31 19.35 15.72
CA GLY A 45 3.53 18.63 16.71
C GLY A 45 3.75 17.12 16.67
N ARG A 46 3.23 16.43 17.69
CA ARG A 46 3.21 14.95 17.76
C ARG A 46 2.17 14.31 16.85
N LYS A 47 1.25 15.11 16.29
CA LYS A 47 0.16 14.62 15.43
C LYS A 47 0.68 14.43 14.00
N ILE A 48 0.35 13.29 13.41
CA ILE A 48 0.67 12.95 12.03
C ILE A 48 -0.63 13.02 11.22
N LEU A 49 -0.57 13.66 10.06
CA LEU A 49 -1.65 13.69 9.09
C LEU A 49 -1.24 12.91 7.85
N TYR A 50 -2.22 12.21 7.26
CA TYR A 50 -2.05 11.36 6.08
C TYR A 50 -2.80 11.96 4.90
N ARG A 51 -2.21 11.89 3.71
CA ARG A 51 -2.87 12.28 2.46
C ARG A 51 -3.54 11.06 1.84
N TRP A 52 -4.86 11.00 1.89
CA TRP A 52 -5.60 9.85 1.36
C TRP A 52 -5.33 9.60 -0.12
N SER A 53 -5.26 10.66 -0.94
CA SER A 53 -5.08 10.55 -2.40
C SER A 53 -3.81 9.79 -2.79
N GLU A 54 -2.68 10.11 -2.14
CA GLU A 54 -1.40 9.44 -2.42
C GLU A 54 -1.43 8.00 -1.92
N ILE A 55 -1.97 7.76 -0.70
CA ILE A 55 -2.09 6.41 -0.14
C ILE A 55 -2.96 5.52 -1.03
N GLN A 56 -4.10 6.04 -1.50
CA GLN A 56 -4.99 5.30 -2.39
C GLN A 56 -4.30 4.95 -3.71
N ARG A 57 -3.57 5.90 -4.29
CA ARG A 57 -2.80 5.69 -5.52
C ARG A 57 -1.77 4.59 -5.33
N ASP A 58 -0.99 4.67 -4.25
CA ASP A 58 0.04 3.69 -3.93
C ASP A 58 -0.55 2.33 -3.58
N MET A 59 -1.69 2.25 -2.90
CA MET A 59 -2.39 0.98 -2.70
C MET A 59 -2.80 0.32 -4.02
N VAL A 60 -3.23 1.09 -5.02
CA VAL A 60 -3.58 0.57 -6.35
C VAL A 60 -2.33 0.15 -7.14
N MET A 61 -1.23 0.90 -7.05
CA MET A 61 0.03 0.61 -7.74
C MET A 61 0.83 -0.52 -7.07
N ALA A 62 0.71 -0.66 -5.75
CA ALA A 62 1.37 -1.68 -4.93
C ALA A 62 0.60 -2.99 -4.90
N ILE A 63 -0.57 -3.11 -5.55
CA ILE A 63 -1.07 -4.41 -5.98
C ILE A 63 0.06 -4.96 -6.85
N PRO A 64 0.84 -5.95 -6.35
CA PRO A 64 1.70 -6.67 -7.26
C PRO A 64 0.73 -7.20 -8.29
N SER A 65 1.08 -7.11 -9.55
CA SER A 65 0.52 -7.95 -10.59
C SER A 65 0.54 -9.41 -10.13
N GLN A 66 -0.41 -9.82 -9.29
CA GLN A 66 -0.75 -11.19 -9.00
C GLN A 66 -1.40 -11.82 -10.23
N THR A 67 -1.68 -11.00 -11.27
CA THR A 67 -1.94 -11.43 -12.65
C THR A 67 -0.65 -11.52 -13.51
N MET A 68 0.54 -11.39 -12.94
CA MET A 68 1.80 -11.75 -13.63
C MET A 68 2.72 -12.64 -12.78
N ARG A 69 2.16 -13.40 -11.84
CA ARG A 69 2.75 -14.67 -11.38
C ARG A 69 2.17 -15.89 -12.13
N SER A 70 1.62 -15.68 -13.32
CA SER A 70 1.40 -16.74 -14.32
C SER A 70 2.34 -16.59 -15.52
N SER A 71 3.58 -16.16 -15.32
CA SER A 71 4.63 -16.46 -16.30
C SER A 71 5.21 -17.83 -15.94
N GLY A 72 4.60 -18.87 -16.52
CA GLY A 72 5.12 -20.22 -16.68
C GLY A 72 5.53 -20.98 -15.42
N ILE A 73 4.74 -21.99 -15.04
CA ILE A 73 5.36 -23.21 -14.52
C ILE A 73 6.06 -23.83 -15.73
N PRO A 74 7.40 -23.90 -15.81
CA PRO A 74 8.03 -24.72 -16.84
C PRO A 74 7.77 -26.17 -16.44
N MET A 75 6.71 -26.76 -16.98
CA MET A 75 6.64 -28.21 -17.19
C MET A 75 7.64 -28.56 -18.31
N ALA A 76 8.93 -28.38 -18.03
CA ALA A 76 9.99 -28.75 -18.95
C ALA A 76 10.38 -30.20 -18.68
N ASN A 77 9.93 -31.06 -19.61
CA ASN A 77 10.30 -32.46 -19.84
C ASN A 77 9.30 -33.51 -19.36
N GLY A 78 8.13 -33.50 -20.01
CA GLY A 78 7.33 -34.71 -20.17
C GLY A 78 8.21 -35.87 -20.63
N ARG A 79 8.27 -36.94 -19.82
CA ARG A 79 8.87 -38.20 -20.24
C ARG A 79 7.88 -38.88 -21.18
N VAL A 80 8.36 -39.19 -22.38
CA VAL A 80 7.68 -40.05 -23.33
C VAL A 80 7.67 -41.48 -22.77
N LEU A 81 6.48 -42.08 -22.68
CA LEU A 81 6.30 -43.50 -22.42
C LEU A 81 6.71 -44.30 -23.67
N HIS A 82 7.62 -45.25 -23.49
CA HIS A 82 7.84 -46.38 -24.40
C HIS A 82 7.92 -47.65 -23.55
N GLY A 83 7.13 -48.67 -23.91
CA GLY A 83 7.17 -50.02 -23.33
C GLY A 83 5.97 -50.33 -22.46
#